data_AF-A0A2T2RHK8-F1
#
_entry.id   AF-A0A2T2RHK8-F1
#
_cell.length_a   1.000
_cell.length_b   1.000
_cell.length_c   1.000
_cell.angle_alpha   90.00
_cell.angle_beta   90.00
_cell.angle_gamma   90.00
#
_symmetry.space_group_name_H-M   'P 1'
#
loop_
_entity.id
_entity.type
_entity.pdbx_description
1 polymer ?
#
loop_
_entity_poly.entity_id
_entity_poly.type
_entity_poly.pdbx_seq_one_letter_code
_entity_poly.pdbx_strand_id
1 'polypeptide(L)'
;PAGQLVDRVQAALSGGDERALAGLDPERVAALARADPSTVGLADLEAAGYPVSQLDAATRELLADAQALREAGWTGSGLADDADIATIREILAGPSGDGLEGVLAGDAQAALARVATRAGDQGAVRLAADFRPRLAPLEQTGAEALVASQPLLINETLDELSAAQTQAIIVSLTAALALLVGYYTVTRRRPLLGVITMLPALLAVPLVLGSMWLLGLSFNALTATIASIAIGIGVPYGIHLTNRFVEEIRGGDVDDAIRATLTHTGAALVGSALTTGTAFAVLMLSSFPPIAQFGGITALTIAYALLASAIVETAALVWWGRREVRRHPGHADVAIPSRHARRDKPRGDRLGPRRRRHPQPADRGVGQHLGDRPQRAQQPCGRAQPRGRGSGYTFVHEHPPASHGDPRLRAV
;
A
#
# COMPACT_ATOMS: atom_id res chain seq x y z
N PRO A 1 -3.87 -34.92 -35.54
CA PRO A 1 -3.49 -35.23 -36.94
C PRO A 1 -3.43 -36.74 -37.23
N ALA A 2 -2.61 -37.51 -36.49
CA ALA A 2 -2.57 -38.98 -36.62
C ALA A 2 -3.93 -39.64 -36.35
N GLY A 3 -4.67 -39.20 -35.31
CA GLY A 3 -6.06 -39.64 -35.06
C GLY A 3 -7.01 -39.35 -36.22
N GLN A 4 -7.00 -38.13 -36.77
CA GLN A 4 -7.83 -37.81 -37.94
C GLN A 4 -7.47 -38.62 -39.20
N LEU A 5 -6.20 -39.03 -39.33
CA LEU A 5 -5.75 -39.88 -40.43
C LEU A 5 -6.17 -41.33 -40.22
N VAL A 6 -6.00 -41.88 -39.02
CA VAL A 6 -6.48 -43.22 -38.64
C VAL A 6 -8.00 -43.30 -38.77
N ASP A 7 -8.74 -42.27 -38.33
CA ASP A 7 -10.19 -42.17 -38.47
C ASP A 7 -10.62 -42.09 -39.95
N ARG A 8 -9.90 -41.35 -40.80
CA ARG A 8 -10.16 -41.28 -42.24
C ARG A 8 -9.87 -42.62 -42.94
N VAL A 9 -8.80 -43.31 -42.54
CA VAL A 9 -8.47 -44.65 -43.07
C VAL A 9 -9.53 -45.67 -42.63
N GLN A 10 -9.96 -45.63 -41.37
CA GLN A 10 -11.07 -46.47 -40.88
C GLN A 10 -12.40 -46.14 -41.59
N ALA A 11 -12.70 -44.87 -41.85
CA ALA A 11 -13.88 -44.44 -42.61
C ALA A 11 -13.83 -44.90 -44.07
N ALA A 12 -12.66 -44.85 -44.73
CA ALA A 12 -12.48 -45.34 -46.09
C ALA A 12 -12.65 -46.87 -46.19
N LEU A 13 -12.09 -47.61 -45.22
CA LEU A 13 -12.22 -49.07 -45.11
C LEU A 13 -13.65 -49.53 -44.79
N SER A 14 -14.40 -48.77 -43.98
CA SER A 14 -15.79 -49.09 -43.61
C SER A 14 -16.84 -48.61 -44.61
N GLY A 15 -16.54 -47.55 -45.37
CA GLY A 15 -17.44 -46.94 -46.37
C GLY A 15 -17.26 -47.45 -47.81
N GLY A 16 -16.22 -48.25 -48.08
CA GLY A 16 -15.98 -48.85 -49.41
C GLY A 16 -15.42 -47.89 -50.47
N ASP A 17 -14.83 -46.76 -50.07
CA ASP A 17 -14.22 -45.80 -51.01
C ASP A 17 -12.80 -46.24 -51.39
N GLU A 18 -12.69 -47.34 -52.14
CA GLU A 18 -11.43 -47.98 -52.54
C GLU A 18 -10.49 -47.05 -53.33
N ARG A 19 -11.01 -45.96 -53.91
CA ARG A 19 -10.21 -44.95 -54.61
C ARG A 19 -9.28 -44.18 -53.69
N ALA A 20 -9.66 -43.98 -52.43
CA ALA A 20 -8.83 -43.29 -51.44
C ALA A 20 -7.64 -44.14 -50.94
N LEU A 21 -7.71 -45.46 -51.13
CA LEU A 21 -6.69 -46.44 -50.70
C LEU A 21 -5.92 -47.06 -51.87
N ALA A 22 -6.20 -46.62 -53.11
CA ALA A 22 -5.61 -47.16 -54.32
C ALA A 22 -4.09 -46.91 -54.36
N GLY A 23 -3.31 -47.99 -54.43
CA GLY A 23 -1.84 -47.95 -54.44
C GLY A 23 -1.17 -48.13 -53.08
N LEU A 24 -1.94 -48.26 -52.01
CA LEU A 24 -1.45 -48.58 -50.67
C LEU A 24 -1.43 -50.09 -50.43
N ASP A 25 -0.51 -50.56 -49.59
CA ASP A 25 -0.43 -51.97 -49.20
C ASP A 25 -1.62 -52.33 -48.27
N PRO A 26 -2.57 -53.19 -48.69
CA PRO A 26 -3.79 -53.47 -47.94
C PRO A 26 -3.54 -54.03 -46.53
N GLU A 27 -2.49 -54.84 -46.34
CA GLU A 27 -2.16 -55.40 -45.02
C GLU A 27 -1.64 -54.33 -44.07
N ARG A 28 -0.85 -53.39 -44.57
CA ARG A 28 -0.29 -52.28 -43.78
C ARG A 28 -1.33 -51.21 -43.47
N VAL A 29 -2.25 -50.94 -44.40
CA VAL A 29 -3.41 -50.08 -44.16
C VAL A 29 -4.31 -50.65 -43.06
N ALA A 30 -4.55 -51.96 -43.05
CA ALA A 30 -5.30 -52.63 -42.00
C ALA A 30 -4.55 -52.70 -40.65
N ALA A 31 -3.22 -52.65 -40.66
CA ALA A 31 -2.41 -52.51 -39.45
C ALA A 31 -2.47 -51.09 -38.89
N LEU A 32 -2.36 -50.08 -39.76
CA LEU A 32 -2.47 -48.66 -39.40
C LEU A 32 -3.86 -48.33 -38.83
N ALA A 33 -4.92 -48.93 -39.39
CA ALA A 33 -6.30 -48.78 -38.91
C ALA A 33 -6.53 -49.40 -37.51
N ARG A 34 -5.65 -50.30 -37.05
CA ARG A 34 -5.71 -50.92 -35.72
C ARG A 34 -4.69 -50.34 -34.74
N ALA A 35 -3.78 -49.50 -35.21
CA ALA A 35 -2.76 -48.86 -34.39
C ALA A 35 -3.39 -47.80 -33.49
N ASP A 36 -2.80 -47.61 -32.30
CA ASP A 36 -3.12 -46.45 -31.47
C ASP A 36 -2.72 -45.19 -32.25
N PRO A 37 -3.62 -44.22 -32.45
CA PRO A 37 -3.29 -42.98 -33.13
C PRO A 37 -2.08 -42.22 -32.55
N SER A 38 -1.78 -42.43 -31.27
CA SER A 38 -0.64 -41.81 -30.60
C SER A 38 0.71 -42.46 -30.95
N THR A 39 0.72 -43.66 -31.53
CA THR A 39 1.94 -44.43 -31.87
C THR A 39 2.32 -44.37 -33.35
N VAL A 40 1.44 -43.89 -34.22
CA VAL A 40 1.71 -43.77 -35.66
C VAL A 40 2.70 -42.62 -35.93
N GLY A 41 3.80 -42.92 -36.63
CA GLY A 41 4.82 -41.95 -37.07
C GLY A 41 4.91 -41.80 -38.59
N LEU A 42 5.83 -40.97 -39.07
CA LEU A 42 6.04 -40.74 -40.52
C LEU A 42 6.48 -42.01 -41.25
N ALA A 43 7.36 -42.80 -40.63
CA ALA A 43 7.85 -44.04 -41.20
C ALA A 43 6.73 -45.08 -41.42
N ASP A 44 5.74 -45.11 -40.52
CA ASP A 44 4.58 -46.00 -40.65
C ASP A 44 3.67 -45.59 -41.82
N LEU A 45 3.54 -44.28 -42.06
CA LEU A 45 2.76 -43.74 -43.17
C LEU A 45 3.43 -44.00 -44.52
N GLU A 46 4.75 -43.76 -44.60
CA GLU A 46 5.55 -44.09 -45.78
C GLU A 46 5.55 -45.60 -46.06
N ALA A 47 5.69 -46.43 -45.03
CA ALA A 47 5.63 -47.88 -45.17
C ALA A 47 4.25 -48.37 -45.63
N ALA A 48 3.17 -47.71 -45.22
CA ALA A 48 1.82 -48.00 -45.72
C ALA A 48 1.59 -47.53 -47.17
N GLY A 49 2.55 -46.80 -47.76
CA GLY A 49 2.47 -46.25 -49.12
C GLY A 49 1.84 -44.86 -49.19
N TYR A 50 1.53 -44.24 -48.05
CA TYR A 50 0.91 -42.92 -48.03
C TYR A 50 1.94 -41.87 -48.45
N PRO A 51 1.65 -41.03 -49.47
CA PRO A 51 2.58 -40.01 -49.92
C PRO A 51 2.71 -38.91 -48.85
N VAL A 52 3.75 -39.00 -48.02
CA VAL A 52 4.07 -38.01 -46.96
C VAL A 52 4.31 -36.59 -47.52
N SER A 53 4.56 -36.46 -48.83
CA SER A 53 4.58 -35.19 -49.55
C SER A 53 3.22 -34.49 -49.63
N GLN A 54 2.11 -35.22 -49.47
CA GLN A 54 0.75 -34.65 -49.43
C GLN A 54 0.36 -34.11 -48.06
N LEU A 55 1.12 -34.41 -47.01
CA LEU A 55 0.95 -33.75 -45.72
C LEU A 55 1.42 -32.30 -45.81
N ASP A 56 0.72 -31.38 -45.16
CA ASP A 56 1.23 -30.02 -44.98
C ASP A 56 2.53 -30.04 -44.15
N ALA A 57 3.33 -28.98 -44.28
CA ALA A 57 4.63 -28.89 -43.62
C ALA A 57 4.52 -29.01 -42.09
N ALA A 58 3.51 -28.37 -41.49
CA ALA A 58 3.28 -28.39 -40.05
C ALA A 58 2.92 -29.78 -39.51
N THR A 59 2.10 -30.54 -40.24
CA THR A 59 1.73 -31.92 -39.87
C THR A 59 2.91 -32.87 -39.99
N ARG A 60 3.75 -32.67 -41.00
CA ARG A 60 4.99 -33.45 -41.16
C ARG A 60 5.96 -33.17 -40.01
N GLU A 61 6.15 -31.91 -39.66
CA GLU A 61 7.00 -31.48 -38.54
C GLU A 61 6.50 -32.06 -37.20
N LEU A 62 5.20 -31.94 -36.92
CA LEU A 62 4.60 -32.45 -35.67
C LEU A 62 4.69 -33.98 -35.54
N LEU A 63 4.55 -34.74 -36.64
CA LEU A 63 4.72 -36.20 -36.61
C LEU A 63 6.17 -36.61 -36.45
N ALA A 64 7.12 -35.83 -36.99
CA ALA A 64 8.55 -36.06 -36.80
C ALA A 64 8.93 -35.83 -35.34
N ASP A 65 8.47 -34.74 -34.76
CA ASP A 65 8.70 -34.39 -33.36
C ASP A 65 8.08 -35.41 -32.41
N ALA A 66 6.85 -35.87 -32.68
CA ALA A 66 6.20 -36.91 -31.88
C ALA A 66 6.96 -38.25 -31.91
N GLN A 67 7.55 -38.62 -33.05
CA GLN A 67 8.36 -39.82 -33.17
C GLN A 67 9.70 -39.66 -32.42
N ALA A 68 10.38 -38.52 -32.62
CA ALA A 68 11.65 -38.22 -31.97
C ALA A 68 11.51 -38.14 -30.44
N LEU A 69 10.38 -37.64 -29.91
CA LEU A 69 10.09 -37.66 -28.48
C LEU A 69 10.00 -39.08 -27.92
N ARG A 70 9.38 -40.03 -28.64
CA ARG A 70 9.28 -41.43 -28.22
C ARG A 70 10.64 -42.11 -28.22
N GLU A 71 11.43 -41.88 -29.27
CA GLU A 71 12.79 -42.41 -29.39
C GLU A 71 13.70 -41.88 -28.28
N ALA A 72 13.46 -40.63 -27.84
CA ALA A 72 14.12 -40.03 -26.70
C ALA A 72 13.55 -40.46 -25.34
N GLY A 73 12.57 -41.37 -25.28
CA GLY A 73 12.08 -41.97 -24.04
C GLY A 73 10.82 -41.31 -23.43
N TRP A 74 10.10 -40.49 -24.19
CA TRP A 74 8.78 -39.97 -23.77
C TRP A 74 7.69 -41.03 -23.93
N THR A 75 6.97 -41.32 -22.84
CA THR A 75 5.93 -42.39 -22.80
C THR A 75 4.50 -41.86 -22.93
N GLY A 76 4.31 -40.56 -23.13
CA GLY A 76 3.00 -39.92 -23.18
C GLY A 76 2.49 -39.44 -21.81
N SER A 77 2.86 -40.11 -20.73
CA SER A 77 2.52 -39.72 -19.35
C SER A 77 3.73 -39.50 -18.44
N GLY A 78 4.94 -39.70 -18.95
CA GLY A 78 6.18 -39.58 -18.21
C GLY A 78 7.41 -39.89 -19.05
N LEU A 79 8.56 -39.99 -18.40
CA LEU A 79 9.85 -40.27 -19.00
C LEU A 79 10.32 -41.67 -18.61
N ALA A 80 10.94 -42.38 -19.53
CA ALA A 80 11.70 -43.59 -19.21
C ALA A 80 12.94 -43.24 -18.35
N ASP A 81 13.44 -44.21 -17.59
CA ASP A 81 14.58 -44.01 -16.68
C ASP A 81 15.87 -43.63 -17.45
N ASP A 82 15.97 -44.01 -18.72
CA ASP A 82 17.08 -43.74 -19.63
C ASP A 82 16.75 -42.67 -20.69
N ALA A 83 15.70 -41.87 -20.47
CA ALA A 83 15.26 -40.87 -21.43
C ALA A 83 16.34 -39.82 -21.75
N ASP A 84 16.49 -39.50 -23.04
CA ASP A 84 17.35 -38.44 -23.52
C ASP A 84 16.68 -37.07 -23.34
N ILE A 85 16.86 -36.52 -22.14
CA ILE A 85 16.30 -35.23 -21.74
C ILE A 85 16.78 -34.09 -22.65
N ALA A 86 17.99 -34.18 -23.22
CA ALA A 86 18.54 -33.13 -24.07
C ALA A 86 17.77 -33.03 -25.39
N THR A 87 17.52 -34.18 -26.02
CA THR A 87 16.74 -34.29 -27.25
C THR A 87 15.27 -33.94 -27.02
N ILE A 88 14.66 -34.43 -25.94
CA ILE A 88 13.28 -34.05 -25.57
C ILE A 88 13.15 -32.55 -25.41
N ARG A 89 14.11 -31.90 -24.75
CA ARG A 89 14.13 -30.44 -24.57
C ARG A 89 14.24 -29.69 -25.89
N GLU A 90 15.07 -30.14 -26.82
CA GLU A 90 15.27 -29.47 -28.11
C GLU A 90 14.01 -29.53 -28.97
N ILE A 91 13.35 -30.68 -29.02
CA ILE A 91 12.07 -30.87 -29.74
C ILE A 91 10.97 -30.00 -29.12
N LEU A 92 10.89 -30.02 -27.79
CA LEU A 92 9.92 -29.25 -27.03
C LEU A 92 10.15 -27.73 -27.05
N ALA A 93 11.36 -27.27 -27.37
CA ALA A 93 11.69 -25.86 -27.58
C ALA A 93 11.56 -25.43 -29.06
N GLY A 94 11.27 -26.37 -29.96
CA GLY A 94 11.08 -26.13 -31.40
C GLY A 94 9.71 -25.53 -31.75
N PRO A 95 9.43 -25.30 -33.05
CA PRO A 95 8.21 -24.64 -33.54
C PRO A 95 6.91 -25.36 -33.18
N SER A 96 6.98 -26.68 -32.98
CA SER A 96 5.86 -27.52 -32.53
C SER A 96 5.60 -27.43 -31.01
N GLY A 97 6.54 -26.85 -30.27
CA GLY A 97 6.56 -26.67 -28.83
C GLY A 97 5.89 -25.40 -28.32
N ASP A 98 4.91 -24.87 -29.06
CA ASP A 98 4.19 -23.60 -28.85
C ASP A 98 3.56 -23.42 -27.43
N GLY A 99 3.64 -24.44 -26.56
CA GLY A 99 3.21 -24.41 -25.17
C GLY A 99 4.32 -24.21 -24.13
N LEU A 100 5.60 -24.39 -24.47
CA LEU A 100 6.71 -24.42 -23.51
C LEU A 100 7.50 -23.12 -23.40
N GLU A 101 7.44 -22.22 -24.37
CA GLU A 101 8.00 -20.86 -24.23
C GLU A 101 7.37 -20.09 -23.05
N GLY A 102 6.15 -20.45 -22.64
CA GLY A 102 5.47 -19.90 -21.46
C GLY A 102 5.72 -20.64 -20.16
N VAL A 103 6.43 -21.78 -20.20
CA VAL A 103 6.57 -22.75 -19.09
C VAL A 103 8.03 -23.07 -18.77
N LEU A 104 8.98 -22.96 -19.70
CA LEU A 104 10.40 -23.18 -19.45
C LEU A 104 11.18 -21.91 -19.79
N ALA A 105 12.07 -21.50 -18.90
CA ALA A 105 13.06 -20.47 -19.22
C ALA A 105 13.97 -20.98 -20.34
N GLY A 106 14.44 -20.08 -21.22
CA GLY A 106 15.26 -20.46 -22.38
C GLY A 106 16.60 -21.13 -22.03
N ASP A 107 17.07 -20.99 -20.79
CA ASP A 107 18.23 -21.71 -20.24
C ASP A 107 17.88 -23.07 -19.60
N ALA A 108 16.59 -23.43 -19.59
CA ALA A 108 16.00 -24.60 -18.96
C ALA A 108 16.33 -24.74 -17.46
N GLN A 109 16.69 -23.65 -16.78
CA GLN A 109 16.96 -23.64 -15.34
C GLN A 109 15.74 -23.34 -14.49
N ALA A 110 14.68 -22.80 -15.10
CA ALA A 110 13.43 -22.48 -14.42
C ALA A 110 12.23 -22.97 -15.22
N ALA A 111 11.19 -23.41 -14.49
CA ALA A 111 9.92 -23.80 -15.05
C ALA A 111 8.76 -23.05 -14.35
N LEU A 112 7.82 -22.51 -15.14
CA LEU A 112 6.62 -21.84 -14.67
C LEU A 112 5.39 -22.73 -14.89
N ALA A 113 4.82 -23.23 -13.80
CA ALA A 113 3.52 -23.90 -13.81
C ALA A 113 2.41 -22.90 -13.44
N ARG A 114 1.47 -22.65 -14.36
CA ARG A 114 0.29 -21.81 -14.07
C ARG A 114 -0.89 -22.67 -13.62
N VAL A 115 -1.37 -22.42 -12.41
CA VAL A 115 -2.56 -23.08 -11.86
C VAL A 115 -3.70 -22.06 -11.76
N ALA A 116 -4.80 -22.31 -12.47
CA ALA A 116 -6.00 -21.48 -12.42
C ALA A 116 -7.06 -22.10 -11.48
N THR A 117 -7.72 -21.28 -10.68
CA THR A 117 -8.80 -21.71 -9.79
C THR A 117 -10.02 -20.80 -9.92
N ARG A 118 -11.22 -21.36 -9.74
CA ARG A 118 -12.49 -20.63 -9.70
C ARG A 118 -12.96 -20.30 -8.27
N ALA A 119 -12.13 -20.61 -7.26
CA ALA A 119 -12.48 -20.43 -5.85
C ALA A 119 -12.30 -18.99 -5.32
N GLY A 120 -12.00 -18.02 -6.19
CA GLY A 120 -11.72 -16.64 -5.83
C GLY A 120 -10.39 -16.45 -5.07
N ASP A 121 -10.12 -15.23 -4.60
CA ASP A 121 -8.83 -14.87 -3.99
C ASP A 121 -8.50 -15.68 -2.74
N GLN A 122 -9.47 -15.86 -1.83
CA GLN A 122 -9.26 -16.68 -0.64
C GLN A 122 -9.05 -18.16 -0.98
N GLY A 123 -9.71 -18.65 -2.03
CA GLY A 123 -9.50 -20.00 -2.54
C GLY A 123 -8.12 -20.19 -3.15
N ALA A 124 -7.63 -19.19 -3.90
CA ALA A 124 -6.27 -19.17 -4.43
C ALA A 124 -5.22 -19.18 -3.31
N VAL A 125 -5.46 -18.44 -2.23
CA VAL A 125 -4.57 -18.41 -1.06
C VAL A 125 -4.49 -19.76 -0.37
N ARG A 126 -5.65 -20.40 -0.13
CA ARG A 126 -5.69 -21.76 0.45
C ARG A 126 -5.03 -22.79 -0.45
N LEU A 127 -5.29 -22.71 -1.75
CA LEU A 127 -4.70 -23.61 -2.73
C LEU A 127 -3.17 -23.50 -2.74
N ALA A 128 -2.63 -22.27 -2.69
CA ALA A 128 -1.19 -22.07 -2.63
C ALA A 128 -0.57 -22.59 -1.31
N ALA A 129 -1.27 -22.43 -0.19
CA ALA A 129 -0.85 -22.99 1.10
C ALA A 129 -0.81 -24.52 1.07
N ASP A 130 -1.75 -25.16 0.37
CA ASP A 130 -1.77 -26.62 0.16
C ASP A 130 -0.67 -27.11 -0.79
N PHE A 131 -0.22 -26.27 -1.74
CA PHE A 131 0.86 -26.63 -2.66
C PHE A 131 2.23 -26.65 -1.99
N ARG A 132 2.55 -25.70 -1.11
CA ARG A 132 3.85 -25.63 -0.41
C ARG A 132 4.32 -26.98 0.18
N PRO A 133 3.55 -27.68 1.03
CA PRO A 133 4.00 -28.95 1.60
C PRO A 133 4.10 -30.07 0.55
N ARG A 134 3.37 -29.98 -0.57
CA ARG A 134 3.42 -30.97 -1.66
C ARG A 134 4.62 -30.77 -2.59
N LEU A 135 5.22 -29.59 -2.59
CA LEU A 135 6.44 -29.28 -3.35
C LEU A 135 7.71 -29.62 -2.57
N ALA A 136 7.63 -29.87 -1.26
CA ALA A 136 8.78 -30.24 -0.43
C ALA A 136 9.61 -31.45 -0.96
N PRO A 137 9.05 -32.49 -1.61
CA PRO A 137 9.85 -33.54 -2.23
C PRO A 137 10.71 -33.06 -3.40
N LEU A 138 10.30 -32.01 -4.12
CA LEU A 138 11.10 -31.39 -5.19
C LEU A 138 12.26 -30.58 -4.59
N GLU A 139 12.05 -29.95 -3.43
CA GLU A 139 13.12 -29.26 -2.72
C GLU A 139 14.25 -30.21 -2.28
N GLN A 140 13.92 -31.48 -2.02
CA GLN A 140 14.91 -32.52 -1.69
C GLN A 140 15.79 -32.92 -2.87
N THR A 141 15.37 -32.68 -4.12
CA THR A 141 16.20 -32.91 -5.31
C THR A 141 17.13 -31.73 -5.62
N GLY A 142 17.13 -30.69 -4.78
CA GLY A 142 17.89 -29.45 -4.99
C GLY A 142 17.18 -28.43 -5.89
N ALA A 143 15.91 -28.65 -6.23
CA ALA A 143 15.11 -27.69 -6.99
C ALA A 143 14.48 -26.67 -6.05
N GLU A 144 14.50 -25.38 -6.41
CA GLU A 144 13.78 -24.35 -5.66
C GLU A 144 12.37 -24.19 -6.25
N ALA A 145 11.34 -24.36 -5.42
CA ALA A 145 9.94 -24.28 -5.84
C ALA A 145 9.28 -23.05 -5.21
N LEU A 146 8.89 -22.08 -6.04
CA LEU A 146 8.26 -20.84 -5.59
C LEU A 146 6.80 -20.77 -6.04
N VAL A 147 5.89 -20.63 -5.07
CA VAL A 147 4.46 -20.45 -5.31
C VAL A 147 4.12 -18.97 -5.18
N ALA A 148 3.86 -18.33 -6.32
CA ALA A 148 3.44 -16.93 -6.37
C ALA A 148 2.04 -16.79 -6.96
N SER A 149 1.27 -15.85 -6.40
CA SER A 149 0.06 -15.34 -7.02
C SER A 149 -0.20 -13.92 -6.53
N GLN A 150 -0.93 -13.14 -7.33
CA GLN A 150 -1.33 -11.79 -6.94
C GLN A 150 -2.05 -11.73 -5.57
N PRO A 151 -3.03 -12.59 -5.24
CA PRO A 151 -3.67 -12.56 -3.93
C PRO A 151 -2.75 -13.00 -2.77
N LEU A 152 -1.75 -13.84 -3.04
CA LEU A 152 -0.71 -14.17 -2.05
C LEU A 152 0.11 -12.95 -1.68
N LEU A 153 0.65 -12.26 -2.69
CA LEU A 153 1.47 -11.08 -2.50
C LEU A 153 0.69 -9.95 -1.80
N ILE A 154 -0.58 -9.75 -2.18
CA ILE A 154 -1.43 -8.76 -1.52
C ILE A 154 -1.66 -9.14 -0.06
N ASN A 155 -1.97 -10.40 0.27
CA ASN A 155 -2.19 -10.79 1.66
C ASN A 155 -0.92 -10.70 2.50
N GLU A 156 0.23 -11.16 1.98
CA GLU A 156 1.50 -11.11 2.68
C GLU A 156 1.92 -9.67 2.96
N THR A 157 1.78 -8.78 1.97
CA THR A 157 2.04 -7.34 2.18
C THR A 157 1.05 -6.69 3.14
N LEU A 158 -0.23 -7.10 3.15
CA LEU A 158 -1.22 -6.60 4.11
C LEU A 158 -0.96 -7.11 5.53
N ASP A 159 -0.49 -8.33 5.70
CA ASP A 159 -0.14 -8.92 7.00
C ASP A 159 1.09 -8.23 7.58
N GLU A 160 2.15 -8.05 6.78
CA GLU A 160 3.34 -7.29 7.18
C GLU A 160 2.99 -5.85 7.57
N LEU A 161 2.15 -5.20 6.76
CA LEU A 161 1.67 -3.85 7.04
C LEU A 161 0.85 -3.80 8.33
N SER A 162 -0.06 -4.74 8.54
CA SER A 162 -0.89 -4.84 9.74
C SER A 162 -0.03 -5.01 11.00
N ALA A 163 0.97 -5.88 10.95
CA ALA A 163 1.92 -6.09 12.03
C ALA A 163 2.73 -4.82 12.31
N ALA A 164 3.30 -4.21 11.28
CA ALA A 164 4.07 -2.97 11.39
C ALA A 164 3.24 -1.82 11.98
N GLN A 165 1.96 -1.70 11.58
CA GLN A 165 1.08 -0.66 12.10
C GLN A 165 0.63 -0.94 13.53
N THR A 166 0.35 -2.20 13.88
CA THR A 166 0.05 -2.58 15.26
C THR A 166 1.21 -2.22 16.18
N GLN A 167 2.45 -2.53 15.76
CA GLN A 167 3.65 -2.13 16.47
C GLN A 167 3.78 -0.60 16.57
N ALA A 168 3.56 0.13 15.48
CA ALA A 168 3.63 1.58 15.47
C ALA A 168 2.61 2.21 16.44
N ILE A 169 1.36 1.75 16.44
CA ILE A 169 0.30 2.22 17.34
C ILE A 169 0.70 1.99 18.80
N ILE A 170 1.14 0.77 19.14
CA ILE A 170 1.53 0.43 20.52
C ILE A 170 2.72 1.28 20.98
N VAL A 171 3.76 1.38 20.16
CA VAL A 171 4.97 2.16 20.48
C VAL A 171 4.61 3.64 20.61
N SER A 172 3.86 4.22 19.67
CA SER A 172 3.46 5.63 19.70
C SER A 172 2.55 5.95 20.88
N LEU A 173 1.54 5.13 21.17
CA LEU A 173 0.65 5.34 22.33
C LEU A 173 1.42 5.24 23.64
N THR A 174 2.26 4.22 23.78
CA THR A 174 3.04 4.00 25.02
C THR A 174 4.06 5.11 25.23
N ALA A 175 4.77 5.51 24.17
CA ALA A 175 5.72 6.61 24.22
C ALA A 175 5.04 7.95 24.54
N ALA A 176 3.94 8.27 23.86
CA ALA A 176 3.18 9.49 24.11
C ALA A 176 2.64 9.52 25.55
N LEU A 177 2.07 8.42 26.04
CA LEU A 177 1.58 8.30 27.41
C LEU A 177 2.73 8.48 28.41
N ALA A 178 3.86 7.79 28.22
CA ALA A 178 5.02 7.90 29.10
C ALA A 178 5.57 9.33 29.14
N LEU A 179 5.67 9.98 27.98
CA LEU A 179 6.13 11.37 27.88
C LEU A 179 5.17 12.35 28.54
N LEU A 180 3.85 12.21 28.32
CA LEU A 180 2.85 13.07 28.95
C LEU A 180 2.80 12.88 30.46
N VAL A 181 2.77 11.64 30.94
CA VAL A 181 2.81 11.32 32.37
C VAL A 181 4.09 11.86 32.98
N GLY A 182 5.25 11.64 32.34
CA GLY A 182 6.54 12.18 32.77
C GLY A 182 6.54 13.71 32.84
N TYR A 183 6.06 14.38 31.78
CA TYR A 183 5.94 15.83 31.69
C TYR A 183 5.08 16.41 32.83
N TYR A 184 3.86 15.91 33.04
CA TYR A 184 2.99 16.41 34.11
C TYR A 184 3.44 15.99 35.51
N THR A 185 4.21 14.90 35.63
CA THR A 185 4.84 14.52 36.90
C THR A 185 5.96 15.50 37.26
N VAL A 186 6.84 15.83 36.32
CA VAL A 186 7.98 16.74 36.56
C VAL A 186 7.53 18.18 36.75
N THR A 187 6.64 18.67 35.88
CA THR A 187 6.23 20.08 35.88
C THR A 187 5.14 20.40 36.90
N ARG A 188 4.21 19.47 37.12
CA ARG A 188 3.00 19.72 37.93
C ARG A 188 2.85 18.76 39.11
N ARG A 189 3.66 17.70 39.23
CA ARG A 189 3.51 16.62 40.23
C ARG A 189 2.13 15.93 40.18
N ARG A 190 1.50 15.88 39.01
CA ARG A 190 0.16 15.31 38.79
C ARG A 190 0.16 14.36 37.59
N PRO A 191 0.64 13.11 37.72
CA PRO A 191 0.75 12.16 36.60
C PRO A 191 -0.58 11.87 35.90
N LEU A 192 -1.69 11.93 36.65
CA LEU A 192 -3.04 11.65 36.14
C LEU A 192 -3.47 12.61 35.02
N LEU A 193 -2.94 13.84 35.00
CA LEU A 193 -3.19 14.78 33.89
C LEU A 193 -2.65 14.25 32.56
N GLY A 194 -1.53 13.53 32.57
CA GLY A 194 -0.97 12.91 31.36
C GLY A 194 -1.87 11.81 30.80
N VAL A 195 -2.49 11.01 31.67
CA VAL A 195 -3.46 9.99 31.26
C VAL A 195 -4.72 10.64 30.68
N ILE A 196 -5.24 11.69 31.34
CA ILE A 196 -6.42 12.44 30.86
C ILE A 196 -6.16 13.08 29.49
N THR A 197 -4.99 13.70 29.33
CA THR A 197 -4.53 14.33 28.08
C THR A 197 -4.50 13.35 26.90
N MET A 198 -4.29 12.06 27.17
CA MET A 198 -4.20 11.01 26.14
C MET A 198 -5.56 10.51 25.66
N LEU A 199 -6.65 10.78 26.41
CA LEU A 199 -8.00 10.25 26.13
C LEU A 199 -8.50 10.50 24.71
N PRO A 200 -8.31 11.69 24.10
CA PRO A 200 -8.79 11.93 22.74
C PRO A 200 -8.13 11.00 21.72
N ALA A 201 -6.83 10.77 21.84
CA ALA A 201 -6.09 9.84 20.97
C ALA A 201 -6.51 8.38 21.22
N LEU A 202 -6.63 7.97 22.48
CA LEU A 202 -7.06 6.62 22.89
C LEU A 202 -8.46 6.26 22.38
N LEU A 203 -9.35 7.25 22.26
CA LEU A 203 -10.71 7.04 21.78
C LEU A 203 -10.83 7.17 20.26
N ALA A 204 -10.09 8.10 19.64
CA ALA A 204 -10.16 8.31 18.20
C ALA A 204 -9.75 7.07 17.38
N VAL A 205 -8.71 6.36 17.82
CA VAL A 205 -8.19 5.15 17.13
C VAL A 205 -9.25 4.03 17.02
N PRO A 206 -9.84 3.51 18.12
CA PRO A 206 -10.84 2.46 18.01
C PRO A 206 -12.14 2.96 17.34
N LEU A 207 -12.51 4.25 17.52
CA LEU A 207 -13.69 4.81 16.85
C LEU A 207 -13.53 4.83 15.33
N VAL A 208 -12.37 5.24 14.81
CA VAL A 208 -12.15 5.25 13.37
C VAL A 208 -12.02 3.83 12.80
N LEU A 209 -11.29 2.94 13.47
CA LEU A 209 -11.16 1.54 13.02
C LEU A 209 -12.51 0.82 13.06
N GLY A 210 -13.32 1.05 14.10
CA GLY A 210 -14.68 0.53 14.20
C GLY A 210 -15.61 1.10 13.12
N SER A 211 -15.44 2.38 12.78
CA SER A 211 -16.20 3.01 11.69
C SER A 211 -15.83 2.44 10.33
N MET A 212 -14.55 2.18 10.07
CA MET A 212 -14.11 1.50 8.85
C MET A 212 -14.76 0.12 8.70
N TRP A 213 -14.79 -0.65 9.79
CA TRP A 213 -15.46 -1.94 9.82
C TRP A 213 -16.97 -1.83 9.54
N LEU A 214 -17.65 -0.88 10.20
CA LEU A 214 -19.10 -0.67 10.03
C LEU A 214 -19.47 -0.19 8.62
N LEU A 215 -18.62 0.64 8.00
CA LEU A 215 -18.82 1.19 6.66
C LEU A 215 -18.36 0.22 5.55
N GLY A 216 -17.80 -0.94 5.90
CA GLY A 216 -17.29 -1.92 4.92
C GLY A 216 -16.10 -1.38 4.11
N LEU A 217 -15.32 -0.45 4.67
CA LEU A 217 -14.18 0.15 3.99
C LEU A 217 -12.99 -0.81 4.02
N SER A 218 -12.40 -1.06 2.85
CA SER A 218 -11.27 -1.96 2.70
C SER A 218 -10.03 -1.42 3.43
N PHE A 219 -9.43 -2.27 4.26
CA PHE A 219 -8.13 -1.99 4.86
C PHE A 219 -7.03 -2.11 3.80
N ASN A 220 -6.27 -1.05 3.60
CA ASN A 220 -5.18 -0.98 2.62
C ASN A 220 -3.97 -0.22 3.19
N ALA A 221 -2.90 -0.17 2.40
CA ALA A 221 -1.65 0.57 2.71
C ALA A 221 -1.87 1.97 3.28
N LEU A 222 -2.76 2.76 2.68
CA LEU A 222 -3.02 4.13 3.10
C LEU A 222 -3.86 4.17 4.37
N THR A 223 -4.96 3.42 4.43
CA THR A 223 -5.87 3.46 5.59
C THR A 223 -5.22 2.89 6.84
N ALA A 224 -4.24 1.99 6.70
CA ALA A 224 -3.48 1.43 7.81
C ALA A 224 -2.68 2.51 8.57
N THR A 225 -2.29 3.60 7.90
CA THR A 225 -1.59 4.74 8.54
C THR A 225 -2.51 5.63 9.38
N ILE A 226 -3.84 5.49 9.26
CA ILE A 226 -4.78 6.40 9.91
C ILE A 226 -4.72 6.30 11.43
N ALA A 227 -4.47 5.10 11.96
CA ALA A 227 -4.35 4.90 13.40
C ALA A 227 -3.16 5.67 14.00
N SER A 228 -2.02 5.76 13.31
CA SER A 228 -0.89 6.55 13.78
C SER A 228 -1.13 8.06 13.64
N ILE A 229 -1.79 8.48 12.55
CA ILE A 229 -2.25 9.87 12.35
C ILE A 229 -3.23 10.29 13.45
N ALA A 230 -4.17 9.41 13.84
CA ALA A 230 -5.14 9.67 14.89
C ALA A 230 -4.48 10.04 16.21
N ILE A 231 -3.35 9.39 16.54
CA ILE A 231 -2.56 9.71 17.74
C ILE A 231 -1.95 11.11 17.60
N GLY A 232 -1.34 11.40 16.45
CA GLY A 232 -0.73 12.70 16.16
C GLY A 232 -1.72 13.88 16.20
N ILE A 233 -3.00 13.64 15.92
CA ILE A 233 -4.05 14.65 15.97
C ILE A 233 -4.71 14.72 17.36
N GLY A 234 -4.98 13.58 17.98
CA GLY A 234 -5.67 13.51 19.27
C GLY A 234 -4.84 14.03 20.44
N VAL A 235 -3.53 13.76 20.45
CA VAL A 235 -2.65 14.18 21.55
C VAL A 235 -2.56 15.72 21.69
N PRO A 236 -2.32 16.49 20.62
CA PRO A 236 -2.32 17.96 20.70
C PRO A 236 -3.62 18.55 21.21
N TYR A 237 -4.78 18.03 20.81
CA TYR A 237 -6.08 18.51 21.29
C TYR A 237 -6.16 18.38 22.81
N GLY A 238 -5.77 17.23 23.35
CA GLY A 238 -5.76 17.06 24.79
C GLY A 238 -4.72 17.92 25.49
N ILE A 239 -3.53 18.10 24.91
CA ILE A 239 -2.49 18.96 25.51
C ILE A 239 -3.01 20.40 25.65
N HIS A 240 -3.64 20.93 24.58
CA HIS A 240 -4.19 22.28 24.60
C HIS A 240 -5.31 22.44 25.62
N LEU A 241 -6.25 21.49 25.66
CA LEU A 241 -7.40 21.55 26.56
C LEU A 241 -6.97 21.39 28.03
N THR A 242 -6.16 20.37 28.32
CA THR A 242 -5.65 20.10 29.67
C THR A 242 -4.81 21.26 30.19
N ASN A 243 -3.88 21.82 29.38
CA ASN A 243 -3.06 22.94 29.83
C ASN A 243 -3.91 24.17 30.14
N ARG A 244 -4.88 24.51 29.27
CA ARG A 244 -5.75 25.65 29.52
C ARG A 244 -6.59 25.46 30.77
N PHE A 245 -7.18 24.29 30.95
CA PHE A 245 -7.95 23.98 32.16
C PHE A 245 -7.11 24.13 33.43
N VAL A 246 -5.87 23.66 33.42
CA VAL A 246 -4.95 23.76 34.56
C VAL A 246 -4.50 25.21 34.81
N GLU A 247 -4.48 26.06 33.79
CA GLU A 247 -4.25 27.51 33.96
C GLU A 247 -5.46 28.20 34.62
N GLU A 248 -6.67 27.88 34.18
CA GLU A 248 -7.91 28.54 34.63
C GLU A 248 -8.35 28.08 36.03
N ILE A 249 -8.16 26.79 36.37
CA ILE A 249 -8.54 26.25 37.69
C ILE A 249 -7.76 26.87 38.86
N ARG A 250 -6.72 27.67 38.59
CA ARG A 250 -5.98 28.40 39.63
C ARG A 250 -6.88 29.28 40.49
N GLY A 251 -8.03 29.72 39.98
CA GLY A 251 -9.04 30.48 40.73
C GLY A 251 -9.94 29.65 41.67
N GLY A 252 -9.79 28.32 41.68
CA GLY A 252 -10.52 27.40 42.58
C GLY A 252 -11.93 27.00 42.12
N ASP A 253 -12.53 27.73 41.18
CA ASP A 253 -13.82 27.37 40.58
C ASP A 253 -13.62 26.49 39.34
N VAL A 254 -14.02 25.22 39.45
CA VAL A 254 -13.89 24.22 38.38
C VAL A 254 -14.86 24.51 37.22
N ASP A 255 -16.06 25.00 37.54
CA ASP A 255 -17.11 25.19 36.54
C ASP A 255 -16.81 26.44 35.70
N ASP A 256 -16.25 27.49 36.31
CA ASP A 256 -15.74 28.66 35.57
C ASP A 256 -14.48 28.30 34.76
N ALA A 257 -13.57 27.51 35.32
CA ALA A 257 -12.35 27.10 34.61
C ALA A 257 -12.63 26.29 33.34
N ILE A 258 -13.57 25.33 33.40
CA ILE A 258 -13.93 24.55 32.22
C ILE A 258 -14.69 25.40 31.19
N ARG A 259 -15.53 26.34 31.64
CA ARG A 259 -16.21 27.29 30.75
C ARG A 259 -15.20 28.14 29.99
N ALA A 260 -14.26 28.78 30.69
CA ALA A 260 -13.20 29.58 30.07
C ALA A 260 -12.33 28.75 29.11
N THR A 261 -12.02 27.50 29.48
CA THR A 261 -11.26 26.58 28.63
C THR A 261 -12.00 26.28 27.32
N LEU A 262 -13.30 25.98 27.39
CA LEU A 262 -14.10 25.65 26.23
C LEU A 262 -14.42 26.87 25.35
N THR A 263 -14.67 28.04 25.94
CA THR A 263 -14.98 29.26 25.18
C THR A 263 -13.79 29.80 24.40
N HIS A 264 -12.57 29.64 24.93
CA HIS A 264 -11.36 30.13 24.27
C HIS A 264 -10.63 29.03 23.51
N THR A 265 -10.05 28.07 24.23
CA THR A 265 -9.25 27.01 23.61
C THR A 265 -10.13 26.01 22.87
N GLY A 266 -11.29 25.64 23.41
CA GLY A 266 -12.25 24.78 22.73
C GLY A 266 -12.68 25.35 21.37
N ALA A 267 -13.04 26.64 21.31
CA ALA A 267 -13.38 27.32 20.05
C ALA A 267 -12.22 27.32 19.04
N ALA A 268 -10.98 27.55 19.51
CA ALA A 268 -9.80 27.47 18.66
C ALA A 268 -9.55 26.06 18.12
N LEU A 269 -9.79 25.02 18.93
CA LEU A 269 -9.68 23.62 18.51
C LEU A 269 -10.74 23.25 17.47
N VAL A 270 -11.98 23.73 17.62
CA VAL A 270 -13.03 23.54 16.59
C VAL A 270 -12.59 24.18 15.27
N GLY A 271 -12.05 25.41 15.30
CA GLY A 271 -11.52 26.07 14.11
C GLY A 271 -10.39 25.27 13.43
N SER A 272 -9.44 24.77 14.22
CA SER A 272 -8.35 23.91 13.74
C SER A 272 -8.84 22.59 13.14
N ALA A 273 -9.83 21.96 13.77
CA ALA A 273 -10.46 20.74 13.28
C ALA A 273 -11.19 20.98 11.96
N LEU A 274 -11.90 22.12 11.83
CA LEU A 274 -12.58 22.47 10.58
C LEU A 274 -11.59 22.73 9.45
N THR A 275 -10.51 23.47 9.69
CA THR A 275 -9.52 23.76 8.64
C THR A 275 -8.80 22.50 8.19
N THR A 276 -8.35 21.68 9.15
CA THR A 276 -7.59 20.45 8.86
C THR A 276 -8.50 19.37 8.29
N GLY A 277 -9.70 19.21 8.86
CA GLY A 277 -10.71 18.26 8.40
C GLY A 277 -11.16 18.58 6.98
N THR A 278 -11.39 19.85 6.65
CA THR A 278 -11.73 20.26 5.27
C THR A 278 -10.58 19.99 4.31
N ALA A 279 -9.33 20.25 4.72
CA ALA A 279 -8.16 19.95 3.88
C ALA A 279 -8.05 18.46 3.53
N PHE A 280 -8.30 17.56 4.49
CA PHE A 280 -8.36 16.11 4.21
C PHE A 280 -9.61 15.71 3.42
N ALA A 281 -10.77 16.33 3.70
CA ALA A 281 -12.01 16.05 2.99
C ALA A 281 -11.94 16.37 1.49
N VAL A 282 -11.10 17.34 1.07
CA VAL A 282 -10.85 17.61 -0.35
C VAL A 282 -10.34 16.38 -1.10
N LEU A 283 -9.59 15.49 -0.43
CA LEU A 283 -9.09 14.25 -1.07
C LEU A 283 -10.23 13.31 -1.49
N MET A 284 -11.43 13.45 -0.91
CA MET A 284 -12.63 12.70 -1.33
C MET A 284 -13.04 13.00 -2.78
N LEU A 285 -12.58 14.10 -3.37
CA LEU A 285 -12.81 14.44 -4.78
C LEU A 285 -11.89 13.65 -5.74
N SER A 286 -10.98 12.84 -5.22
CA SER A 286 -10.08 12.01 -6.03
C SER A 286 -10.84 10.92 -6.80
N SER A 287 -10.47 10.72 -8.06
CA SER A 287 -10.95 9.60 -8.88
C SER A 287 -10.31 8.25 -8.48
N PHE A 288 -9.28 8.27 -7.62
CA PHE A 288 -8.64 7.06 -7.11
C PHE A 288 -9.21 6.69 -5.73
N PRO A 289 -10.02 5.60 -5.63
CA PRO A 289 -10.78 5.30 -4.41
C PRO A 289 -9.97 5.21 -3.12
N PRO A 290 -8.74 4.64 -3.09
CA PRO A 290 -7.93 4.61 -1.87
C PRO A 290 -7.60 6.00 -1.31
N ILE A 291 -7.35 7.00 -2.17
CA ILE A 291 -7.10 8.39 -1.76
C ILE A 291 -8.41 9.03 -1.26
N ALA A 292 -9.52 8.77 -1.95
CA ALA A 292 -10.82 9.32 -1.56
C ALA A 292 -11.27 8.81 -0.18
N GLN A 293 -11.13 7.51 0.05
CA GLN A 293 -11.39 6.87 1.33
C GLN A 293 -10.46 7.39 2.42
N PHE A 294 -9.16 7.47 2.15
CA PHE A 294 -8.18 8.02 3.09
C PHE A 294 -8.58 9.42 3.56
N GLY A 295 -8.92 10.32 2.63
CA GLY A 295 -9.39 11.68 2.95
C GLY A 295 -10.60 11.72 3.87
N GLY A 296 -11.65 10.97 3.51
CA GLY A 296 -12.88 10.93 4.29
C GLY A 296 -12.68 10.34 5.69
N ILE A 297 -11.91 9.26 5.80
CA ILE A 297 -11.62 8.63 7.08
C ILE A 297 -10.74 9.54 7.94
N THR A 298 -9.72 10.21 7.39
CA THR A 298 -8.91 11.16 8.18
C THR A 298 -9.72 12.35 8.68
N ALA A 299 -10.64 12.90 7.87
CA ALA A 299 -11.56 13.94 8.31
C ALA A 299 -12.47 13.44 9.45
N LEU A 300 -12.95 12.18 9.37
CA LEU A 300 -13.72 11.54 10.44
C LEU A 300 -12.90 11.36 11.72
N THR A 301 -11.64 10.94 11.61
CA THR A 301 -10.70 10.83 12.74
C THR A 301 -10.53 12.17 13.46
N ILE A 302 -10.37 13.27 12.71
CA ILE A 302 -10.27 14.62 13.28
C ILE A 302 -11.54 14.97 14.06
N ALA A 303 -12.70 14.66 13.50
CA ALA A 303 -13.98 14.86 14.19
C ALA A 303 -14.06 14.03 15.48
N TYR A 304 -13.66 12.76 15.45
CA TYR A 304 -13.63 11.92 16.65
C TYR A 304 -12.65 12.42 17.70
N ALA A 305 -11.45 12.84 17.32
CA ALA A 305 -10.48 13.43 18.24
C ALA A 305 -11.02 14.70 18.90
N LEU A 306 -11.66 15.59 18.12
CA LEU A 306 -12.29 16.80 18.65
C LEU A 306 -13.42 16.46 19.63
N LEU A 307 -14.33 15.55 19.26
CA LEU A 307 -15.46 15.16 20.11
C LEU A 307 -14.97 14.47 21.39
N ALA A 308 -13.99 13.58 21.29
CA ALA A 308 -13.41 12.90 22.44
C ALA A 308 -12.73 13.89 23.40
N SER A 309 -12.04 14.91 22.88
CA SER A 309 -11.49 16.00 23.70
C SER A 309 -12.57 16.87 24.32
N ALA A 310 -13.53 17.35 23.52
CA ALA A 310 -14.57 18.26 23.99
C ALA A 310 -15.54 17.63 25.00
N ILE A 311 -15.74 16.30 24.95
CA ILE A 311 -16.72 15.59 25.78
C ILE A 311 -16.05 14.74 26.86
N VAL A 312 -15.19 13.79 26.46
CA VAL A 312 -14.69 12.77 27.39
C VAL A 312 -13.54 13.31 28.21
N GLU A 313 -12.59 14.00 27.58
CA GLU A 313 -11.49 14.62 28.29
C GLU A 313 -11.97 15.75 29.20
N THR A 314 -12.88 16.63 28.74
CA THR A 314 -13.46 17.68 29.61
C THR A 314 -14.16 17.10 30.83
N ALA A 315 -14.96 16.04 30.66
CA ALA A 315 -15.61 15.36 31.78
C ALA A 315 -14.58 14.79 32.76
N ALA A 316 -13.49 14.19 32.25
CA ALA A 316 -12.40 13.69 33.06
C ALA A 316 -11.63 14.82 33.79
N LEU A 317 -11.43 15.97 33.14
CA LEU A 317 -10.81 17.16 33.73
C LEU A 317 -11.68 17.77 34.83
N VAL A 318 -13.00 17.87 34.63
CA VAL A 318 -13.95 18.35 35.66
C VAL A 318 -13.95 17.42 36.86
N TRP A 319 -14.01 16.10 36.61
CA TRP A 319 -13.94 15.10 37.68
C TRP A 319 -12.62 15.19 38.46
N TRP A 320 -11.50 15.34 37.75
CA TRP A 320 -10.18 15.49 38.35
C TRP A 320 -10.08 16.79 39.16
N GLY A 321 -10.51 17.92 38.58
CA GLY A 321 -10.50 19.24 39.21
C GLY A 321 -11.33 19.29 40.48
N ARG A 322 -12.56 18.74 40.47
CA ARG A 322 -13.42 18.64 41.66
C ARG A 322 -12.78 17.81 42.77
N ARG A 323 -12.05 16.73 42.44
CA ARG A 323 -11.29 15.95 43.42
C ARG A 323 -10.10 16.71 43.98
N GLU A 324 -9.42 17.47 43.14
CA GLU A 324 -8.22 18.22 43.53
C GLU A 324 -8.57 19.39 44.46
N VAL A 325 -9.60 20.16 44.15
CA VAL A 325 -10.12 21.26 45.00
C VAL A 325 -10.60 20.71 46.36
N ARG A 326 -11.32 19.57 46.38
CA ARG A 326 -11.75 18.92 47.62
C ARG A 326 -10.60 18.45 48.51
N ARG A 327 -9.46 18.04 47.93
CA ARG A 327 -8.28 17.58 48.68
C ARG A 327 -7.48 18.72 49.30
N HIS A 328 -7.58 19.93 48.75
CA HIS A 328 -6.85 21.11 49.24
C HIS A 328 -7.77 22.34 49.44
N PRO A 329 -8.76 22.27 50.35
CA PRO A 329 -9.84 23.27 50.47
C PRO A 329 -9.42 24.63 51.07
N GLY A 330 -8.13 24.93 51.20
CA GLY A 330 -7.61 26.14 51.84
C GLY A 330 -6.54 26.91 51.07
N HIS A 331 -6.25 26.54 49.82
CA HIS A 331 -5.30 27.25 48.96
C HIS A 331 -6.06 27.83 47.76
N ALA A 332 -6.70 28.98 47.97
CA ALA A 332 -7.14 29.84 46.85
C ALA A 332 -5.94 30.32 45.99
N ASP A 333 -4.72 30.05 46.44
CA ASP A 333 -3.52 29.97 45.62
C ASP A 333 -3.15 28.51 45.39
N VAL A 334 -3.70 27.87 44.36
CA VAL A 334 -2.97 26.79 43.66
C VAL A 334 -1.83 27.47 42.90
N ALA A 335 -0.90 28.08 43.65
CA ALA A 335 0.35 28.61 43.16
C ALA A 335 1.24 27.42 42.84
N ILE A 336 1.01 26.85 41.65
CA ILE A 336 2.01 26.04 40.97
C ILE A 336 3.21 26.98 40.79
N PRO A 337 4.35 26.73 41.46
CA PRO A 337 5.40 27.73 41.63
C PRO A 337 6.02 28.09 40.28
N SER A 338 5.55 29.17 39.66
CA SER A 338 6.18 29.76 38.49
C SER A 338 7.37 30.58 38.97
N ARG A 339 8.59 30.14 38.66
CA ARG A 339 9.84 30.86 38.94
C ARG A 339 9.96 32.26 38.30
N HIS A 340 8.94 32.77 37.60
CA HIS A 340 9.04 33.93 36.70
C HIS A 340 8.20 35.15 37.09
N ALA A 341 7.44 35.14 38.18
CA ALA A 341 6.67 36.31 38.61
C ALA A 341 7.43 37.18 39.63
N ARG A 342 8.53 37.81 39.20
CA ARG A 342 9.19 38.90 39.94
C ARG A 342 9.52 40.05 38.99
N ARG A 343 8.50 40.74 38.50
CA ARG A 343 8.56 42.16 38.11
C ARG A 343 7.17 42.58 37.68
N ASP A 344 6.45 43.23 38.58
CA ASP A 344 5.95 44.58 38.34
C ASP A 344 5.26 45.09 39.61
N LYS A 345 5.78 46.20 40.12
CA LYS A 345 5.19 46.96 41.23
C LYS A 345 4.77 48.31 40.64
N PRO A 346 3.51 48.77 40.80
CA PRO A 346 3.12 50.06 40.26
C PRO A 346 3.80 51.17 41.06
N ARG A 347 4.53 52.06 40.38
CA ARG A 347 5.04 53.31 40.95
C ARG A 347 3.89 54.30 41.02
N GLY A 348 3.59 54.79 42.21
CA GLY A 348 2.60 55.83 42.43
C GLY A 348 3.06 57.20 41.91
N ASP A 349 2.18 57.86 41.17
CA ASP A 349 2.34 59.23 40.69
C ASP A 349 2.22 60.24 41.84
N ARG A 350 3.28 61.04 42.03
CA ARG A 350 3.21 62.32 42.74
C ARG A 350 3.44 63.43 41.71
N LEU A 351 2.38 64.13 41.35
CA LEU A 351 2.44 65.37 40.57
C LEU A 351 2.85 66.54 41.49
N GLY A 352 3.97 67.18 41.17
CA GLY A 352 4.37 68.48 41.71
C GLY A 352 4.60 69.48 40.57
N PRO A 353 4.34 70.79 40.75
CA PRO A 353 4.20 71.71 39.63
C PRO A 353 5.57 72.25 39.19
N ARG A 354 5.90 72.13 37.89
CA ARG A 354 7.09 72.79 37.31
C ARG A 354 6.72 74.05 36.54
N ARG A 355 7.42 75.13 36.93
CA ARG A 355 7.36 76.49 36.39
C ARG A 355 7.86 76.57 34.94
N ARG A 356 7.24 77.47 34.19
CA ARG A 356 7.64 77.95 32.84
C ARG A 356 8.98 78.68 32.87
N ARG A 357 9.83 78.47 31.84
CA ARG A 357 10.68 79.49 31.20
C ARG A 357 10.95 79.15 29.72
N HIS A 358 10.71 80.12 28.85
CA HIS A 358 11.17 80.29 27.45
C HIS A 358 12.43 81.21 27.46
N PRO A 359 13.09 81.61 26.33
CA PRO A 359 13.35 80.99 25.01
C PRO A 359 14.80 81.20 24.43
N GLN A 360 15.15 80.45 23.34
CA GLN A 360 16.00 80.80 22.14
C GLN A 360 17.52 81.18 22.25
N PRO A 361 18.33 81.30 21.15
CA PRO A 361 18.56 80.43 19.96
C PRO A 361 20.06 80.34 19.48
N ALA A 362 20.31 79.68 18.31
CA ALA A 362 21.49 79.75 17.39
C ALA A 362 22.81 79.05 17.82
N ASP A 363 23.76 78.59 16.97
CA ASP A 363 24.05 78.69 15.54
C ASP A 363 25.13 77.63 15.13
N ARG A 364 25.24 77.32 13.81
CA ARG A 364 26.39 76.77 13.00
C ARG A 364 27.11 75.46 13.40
N GLY A 365 27.52 74.57 12.48
CA GLY A 365 27.48 74.54 11.02
C GLY A 365 28.25 73.33 10.41
N VAL A 366 28.06 73.13 9.09
CA VAL A 366 28.93 72.49 8.06
C VAL A 366 29.37 71.03 8.26
N GLY A 367 29.22 70.07 7.33
CA GLY A 367 28.75 70.07 5.94
C GLY A 367 28.92 68.70 5.24
N GLN A 368 28.57 68.69 3.94
CA GLN A 368 28.97 67.78 2.84
C GLN A 368 28.36 66.36 2.80
N HIS A 369 27.45 66.12 1.83
CA HIS A 369 27.64 65.38 0.55
C HIS A 369 27.54 63.84 0.74
N LEU A 370 26.86 63.01 -0.05
CA LEU A 370 26.60 62.99 -1.50
C LEU A 370 25.58 61.87 -1.85
N GLY A 371 24.72 62.07 -2.88
CA GLY A 371 24.06 61.09 -3.79
C GLY A 371 23.02 60.10 -3.22
N ASP A 372 21.70 60.25 -3.41
CA ASP A 372 20.85 60.04 -4.63
C ASP A 372 21.04 58.66 -5.31
N ARG A 373 20.12 57.67 -5.14
CA ARG A 373 18.84 57.40 -5.88
C ARG A 373 19.06 56.79 -7.31
N PRO A 374 18.06 56.25 -8.06
CA PRO A 374 16.67 55.82 -7.77
C PRO A 374 16.12 54.55 -8.54
N GLN A 375 14.91 54.11 -8.14
CA GLN A 375 13.66 53.73 -8.88
C GLN A 375 13.56 52.73 -10.08
N ARG A 376 12.56 51.82 -9.93
CA ARG A 376 11.41 51.39 -10.80
C ARG A 376 11.59 50.91 -12.26
N ALA A 377 10.89 49.79 -12.59
CA ALA A 377 9.84 49.62 -13.65
C ALA A 377 9.57 48.10 -13.90
N GLN A 378 8.34 47.56 -13.73
CA GLN A 378 7.25 47.31 -14.72
C GLN A 378 7.52 46.26 -15.85
N GLN A 379 6.83 45.09 -15.73
CA GLN A 379 6.16 44.14 -16.68
C GLN A 379 6.42 44.16 -18.22
N PRO A 380 6.23 43.02 -18.97
CA PRO A 380 4.90 42.61 -19.52
C PRO A 380 4.62 41.10 -19.85
N CYS A 381 3.38 40.84 -20.31
CA CYS A 381 2.71 39.57 -20.71
C CYS A 381 2.94 39.08 -22.17
N GLY A 382 2.54 37.81 -22.46
CA GLY A 382 2.18 37.24 -23.80
C GLY A 382 2.44 35.70 -23.84
N ARG A 383 1.75 34.77 -24.54
CA ARG A 383 0.66 34.70 -25.55
C ARG A 383 0.21 33.20 -25.69
N ALA A 384 -0.84 32.89 -26.47
CA ALA A 384 -1.58 31.60 -26.49
C ALA A 384 -1.51 30.75 -27.80
N GLN A 385 -1.87 29.44 -27.66
CA GLN A 385 -2.50 28.45 -28.62
C GLN A 385 -1.62 27.69 -29.66
N PRO A 386 -2.04 26.52 -30.28
CA PRO A 386 -3.39 25.88 -30.38
C PRO A 386 -3.51 24.32 -30.16
N ARG A 387 -4.75 23.79 -30.31
CA ARG A 387 -5.21 22.37 -30.23
C ARG A 387 -4.89 21.51 -31.49
N GLY A 388 -4.71 20.20 -31.30
CA GLY A 388 -4.70 19.15 -32.35
C GLY A 388 -5.11 17.77 -31.80
N ARG A 389 -5.80 16.96 -32.62
CA ARG A 389 -6.51 15.70 -32.31
C ARG A 389 -5.59 14.44 -32.30
N GLY A 390 -5.94 13.48 -31.42
CA GLY A 390 -5.95 12.01 -31.58
C GLY A 390 -4.71 11.24 -32.06
N SER A 391 -4.20 10.31 -31.24
CA SER A 391 -3.83 8.94 -31.64
C SER A 391 -3.44 8.11 -30.40
N GLY A 392 -3.43 6.78 -30.53
CA GLY A 392 -3.41 5.79 -29.46
C GLY A 392 -2.14 5.69 -28.63
N TYR A 393 -2.28 5.11 -27.44
CA TYR A 393 -1.17 4.78 -26.55
C TYR A 393 -0.54 3.45 -26.96
N THR A 394 0.66 3.50 -27.53
CA THR A 394 1.57 2.36 -27.67
C THR A 394 2.71 2.57 -26.69
N PHE A 395 2.85 1.70 -25.68
CA PHE A 395 4.01 1.70 -24.79
C PHE A 395 5.16 0.95 -25.48
N VAL A 396 6.22 1.69 -25.81
CA VAL A 396 7.53 1.14 -26.17
C VAL A 396 8.38 1.17 -24.91
N HIS A 397 8.84 0.01 -24.45
CA HIS A 397 9.80 -0.10 -23.35
C HIS A 397 11.21 0.22 -23.86
N GLU A 398 11.80 1.31 -23.38
CA GLU A 398 13.25 1.56 -23.44
C GLU A 398 13.93 0.89 -22.23
N HIS A 399 14.94 0.07 -22.49
CA HIS A 399 15.82 -0.50 -21.47
C HIS A 399 16.84 0.54 -20.97
N PRO A 400 17.06 0.68 -19.65
CA PRO A 400 18.21 1.41 -19.12
C PRO A 400 19.46 0.49 -19.03
N PRO A 401 20.69 1.04 -19.11
CA PRO A 401 21.91 0.25 -19.14
C PRO A 401 22.30 -0.31 -17.76
N ALA A 402 23.01 -1.44 -17.79
CA ALA A 402 23.41 -2.24 -16.64
C ALA A 402 24.32 -1.49 -15.65
N SER A 403 23.95 -1.51 -14.37
CA SER A 403 24.83 -1.21 -13.24
C SER A 403 24.98 -2.43 -12.34
N HIS A 404 26.22 -2.83 -12.09
CA HIS A 404 26.61 -3.91 -11.19
C HIS A 404 26.01 -3.76 -9.78
N GLY A 405 25.27 -4.77 -9.35
CA GLY A 405 24.76 -4.92 -7.98
C GLY A 405 24.17 -6.32 -7.76
N ASP A 406 24.80 -7.06 -6.86
CA ASP A 406 24.36 -8.24 -6.07
C ASP A 406 23.44 -9.30 -6.73
N PRO A 407 23.91 -10.55 -6.96
CA PRO A 407 23.16 -11.60 -7.68
C PRO A 407 22.04 -12.30 -6.89
N ARG A 408 21.60 -11.79 -5.74
CA ARG A 408 20.57 -12.47 -4.91
C ARG A 408 19.14 -11.95 -5.03
N LEU A 409 18.87 -11.05 -5.98
CA LEU A 409 17.54 -10.48 -6.19
C LEU A 409 17.21 -10.44 -7.68
N ARG A 410 16.84 -11.58 -8.26
CA ARG A 410 16.05 -11.62 -9.50
C ARG A 410 14.88 -12.59 -9.31
N ALA A 411 13.70 -11.96 -9.24
CA ALA A 411 12.30 -12.45 -9.18
C ALA A 411 12.04 -13.76 -9.97
N VAL A 412 11.24 -14.72 -9.47
CA VAL A 412 9.76 -14.73 -9.23
C VAL A 412 8.93 -14.45 -10.47
#